data_AF-A0A9D6FWE4-F1
#
_entry.id   AF-A0A9D6FWE4-F1
#
_cell.length_a   1.000
_cell.length_b   1.000
_cell.length_c   1.000
_cell.angle_alpha   90.00
_cell.angle_beta   90.00
_cell.angle_gamma   90.00
#
_symmetry.space_group_name_H-M   'P 1'
#
loop_
_entity.id
_entity.type
_entity.pdbx_description
1 polymer ?
#
loop_
_entity_poly.entity_id
_entity_poly.type
_entity_poly.pdbx_seq_one_letter_code
_entity_poly.pdbx_strand_id
1 'polypeptide(L)'
;MIEQILGSLAAHGIDAQAHMFRTSDGHEIDLVLEIGSNRVALEVKLSASVSPQDMTRLDRAADLIGAEHRYLVCQTAAPAANATRGALTLAGAMTRLERIGDYARGAKRPGRRA
;
A
#
# COMPACT_ATOMS: atom_id res chain seq x y z
N MET A 1 4.06 2.14 -13.30
CA MET A 1 4.05 1.25 -12.10
C MET A 1 2.67 1.21 -11.48
N ILE A 2 2.03 2.37 -11.29
CA ILE A 2 0.64 2.47 -10.81
C ILE A 2 -0.30 1.63 -11.68
N GLU A 3 -0.18 1.72 -13.00
CA GLU A 3 -1.00 0.98 -13.97
C GLU A 3 -0.79 -0.53 -13.87
N GLN A 4 0.42 -0.98 -13.56
CA GLN A 4 0.73 -2.39 -13.36
C GLN A 4 0.12 -2.91 -12.05
N ILE A 5 0.17 -2.11 -10.98
CA ILE A 5 -0.46 -2.41 -9.70
C ILE A 5 -1.98 -2.52 -9.89
N LEU A 6 -2.60 -1.50 -10.49
CA LEU A 6 -4.05 -1.48 -10.74
C LEU A 6 -4.49 -2.61 -11.67
N GLY A 7 -3.77 -2.85 -12.76
CA GLY A 7 -4.07 -3.94 -13.68
C GLY A 7 -3.99 -5.32 -13.03
N SER A 8 -2.99 -5.55 -12.17
CA SER A 8 -2.87 -6.79 -11.42
C SER A 8 -3.98 -6.95 -10.38
N LEU A 9 -4.32 -5.91 -9.61
CA LEU A 9 -5.44 -5.95 -8.66
C LEU A 9 -6.78 -6.22 -9.38
N ALA A 10 -7.02 -5.55 -10.50
CA ALA A 10 -8.21 -5.75 -11.33
C ALA A 10 -8.29 -7.19 -11.88
N ALA A 11 -7.16 -7.75 -12.34
CA ALA A 11 -7.09 -9.15 -12.80
C ALA A 11 -7.39 -10.15 -11.66
N HIS A 12 -7.11 -9.79 -10.41
CA HIS A 12 -7.49 -10.55 -9.22
C HIS A 12 -8.92 -10.25 -8.72
N GLY A 13 -9.68 -9.41 -9.43
CA GLY A 13 -11.04 -9.01 -9.08
C GLY A 13 -11.11 -8.11 -7.84
N ILE A 14 -10.04 -7.35 -7.59
CA ILE A 14 -9.94 -6.37 -6.50
C ILE A 14 -10.12 -4.98 -7.12
N ASP A 15 -11.18 -4.30 -6.71
CA ASP A 15 -11.41 -2.91 -7.09
C ASP A 15 -10.55 -2.00 -6.20
N ALA A 16 -9.75 -1.14 -6.84
CA ALA A 16 -8.80 -0.26 -6.17
C ALA A 16 -8.78 1.10 -6.87
N GLN A 17 -8.85 2.18 -6.07
CA GLN A 17 -8.66 3.54 -6.57
C GLN A 17 -7.26 4.04 -6.22
N ALA A 18 -6.61 4.73 -7.16
CA ALA A 18 -5.26 5.26 -6.99
C ALA A 18 -5.28 6.79 -6.92
N HIS A 19 -4.51 7.34 -5.98
CA HIS A 19 -4.34 8.77 -5.79
C HIS A 19 -2.88 9.11 -5.55
N MET A 20 -2.44 10.28 -5.99
CA MET A 20 -1.16 10.88 -5.58
C MET A 20 -1.42 11.78 -4.38
N PHE A 21 -0.50 11.84 -3.42
CA PHE A 21 -0.64 12.73 -2.26
C PHE A 21 0.63 13.55 -2.04
N ARG A 22 0.46 14.88 -1.98
CA ARG A 22 1.51 15.84 -1.69
C ARG A 22 0.95 16.95 -0.81
N THR A 23 1.68 17.31 0.24
CA THR A 23 1.35 18.44 1.11
C THR A 23 2.06 19.71 0.64
N SER A 24 1.56 20.87 1.06
CA SER A 24 2.17 22.18 0.76
C SER A 24 3.56 22.36 1.40
N ASP A 25 3.84 21.67 2.50
CA ASP A 25 5.15 21.67 3.18
C ASP A 25 6.12 20.60 2.62
N GLY A 26 5.74 19.92 1.53
CA GLY A 26 6.64 19.07 0.74
C GLY A 26 6.73 17.61 1.18
N HIS A 27 5.83 17.12 2.02
CA HIS A 27 5.67 15.68 2.24
C HIS A 27 4.96 15.06 1.03
N GLU A 28 5.43 13.89 0.60
CA GLU A 28 4.89 13.16 -0.55
C GLU A 28 4.61 11.70 -0.15
N ILE A 29 3.55 11.15 -0.74
CA ILE A 29 3.34 9.70 -0.83
C ILE A 29 3.16 9.43 -2.32
N ASP A 30 4.08 8.64 -2.88
CA ASP A 30 4.07 8.31 -4.31
C ASP A 30 2.75 7.68 -4.77
N LEU A 31 2.09 6.87 -3.95
CA LEU A 31 0.82 6.25 -4.30
C LEU A 31 -0.03 5.95 -3.06
N VAL A 32 -1.27 6.40 -3.09
CA VAL A 32 -2.32 6.02 -2.14
C VAL A 32 -3.31 5.11 -2.87
N LEU A 33 -3.62 3.95 -2.28
CA LEU A 33 -4.64 3.04 -2.77
C LEU A 33 -5.82 2.97 -1.80
N GLU A 34 -7.03 3.06 -2.33
CA GLU A 34 -8.25 2.72 -1.60
C GLU A 34 -8.74 1.35 -2.07
N ILE A 35 -8.71 0.36 -1.17
CA ILE A 35 -9.11 -1.03 -1.41
C ILE A 35 -10.21 -1.41 -0.41
N GLY A 36 -11.46 -1.30 -0.85
CA GLY A 36 -12.61 -1.42 0.06
C GLY A 36 -12.60 -0.30 1.10
N SER A 37 -12.54 -0.63 2.39
CA SER A 37 -12.39 0.34 3.48
C SER A 37 -10.93 0.60 3.88
N ASN A 38 -9.97 -0.09 3.25
CA ASN A 38 -8.56 0.04 3.58
C ASN A 38 -7.92 1.14 2.74
N ARG A 39 -7.17 2.02 3.38
CA ARG A 39 -6.30 2.99 2.72
C ARG A 39 -4.84 2.57 2.89
N VAL A 40 -4.13 2.44 1.78
CA VAL A 40 -2.75 1.97 1.71
C VAL A 40 -1.85 3.08 1.17
N ALA A 41 -0.83 3.49 1.93
CA ALA A 41 0.19 4.43 1.51
C ALA A 41 1.43 3.68 1.02
N LEU A 42 1.92 4.02 -0.17
CA LEU A 42 3.10 3.46 -0.80
C LEU A 42 4.06 4.57 -1.16
N GLU A 43 5.31 4.43 -0.74
CA GLU A 43 6.42 5.30 -1.10
C GLU A 43 7.49 4.44 -1.77
N VAL A 44 7.95 4.84 -2.95
CA VAL A 44 8.72 3.99 -3.86
C VAL A 44 10.14 4.52 -4.00
N LYS A 45 11.09 3.71 -3.55
CA LYS A 45 12.54 4.00 -3.59
C LYS A 45 13.27 2.83 -4.24
N LEU A 46 13.09 2.65 -5.56
CA LEU A 46 13.67 1.51 -6.30
C LEU A 46 15.18 1.62 -6.51
N SER A 47 15.76 2.83 -6.48
CA SER A 47 17.18 3.08 -6.72
C SER A 47 17.97 3.47 -5.47
N ALA A 48 17.34 3.47 -4.29
CA ALA A 48 17.93 3.95 -3.06
C ALA A 48 17.71 2.96 -1.90
N SER A 49 18.70 2.88 -1.00
CA SER A 49 18.53 2.18 0.27
C SER A 49 17.51 2.90 1.15
N VAL A 50 16.55 2.17 1.69
CA VAL A 50 15.60 2.70 2.67
C VAL A 50 16.23 2.78 4.05
N SER A 51 15.93 3.86 4.77
CA SER A 51 16.34 4.09 6.15
C SER A 51 15.14 4.09 7.11
N PRO A 52 15.36 3.95 8.43
CA PRO A 52 14.31 4.15 9.42
C PRO A 52 13.66 5.55 9.34
N GLN A 53 14.42 6.55 8.88
CA GLN A 53 13.90 7.91 8.70
C GLN A 53 12.90 7.99 7.55
N ASP A 54 13.11 7.24 6.46
CA ASP A 54 12.15 7.19 5.35
C ASP A 54 10.81 6.62 5.81
N MET A 55 10.85 5.59 6.66
CA MET A 55 9.62 5.04 7.24
C MET A 55 8.94 6.03 8.17
N THR A 56 9.71 6.78 8.98
CA THR A 56 9.16 7.83 9.86
C THR A 56 8.47 8.94 9.07
N ARG A 57 9.01 9.30 7.89
CA ARG A 57 8.38 10.28 6.99
C ARG A 57 7.08 9.74 6.40
N LEU A 58 7.10 8.50 5.91
CA LEU A 58 5.91 7.82 5.40
C LEU A 58 4.82 7.73 6.48
N ASP A 59 5.18 7.39 7.71
CA ASP A 59 4.23 7.31 8.83
C ASP A 59 3.49 8.62 9.02
N ARG A 60 4.22 9.75 9.08
CA ARG A 60 3.62 11.09 9.24
C ARG A 60 2.67 11.44 8.10
N ALA A 61 3.09 11.20 6.86
CA ALA A 61 2.25 11.50 5.71
C ALA A 61 1.00 10.59 5.67
N ALA A 62 1.18 9.30 5.99
CA ALA A 62 0.10 8.33 6.07
C ALA A 62 -0.91 8.66 7.18
N ASP A 63 -0.46 9.20 8.31
CA ASP A 63 -1.33 9.66 9.40
C ASP A 63 -2.27 10.79 8.93
N LEU A 64 -1.79 11.72 8.10
CA LEU A 64 -2.60 12.84 7.58
C LEU A 64 -3.81 12.37 6.77
N ILE A 65 -3.69 11.21 6.13
CA ILE A 65 -4.75 10.60 5.36
C ILE A 65 -5.37 9.40 6.09
N GLY A 66 -5.03 9.11 7.35
CA GLY A 66 -5.57 7.95 8.05
C GLY A 66 -5.32 6.61 7.35
N ALA A 67 -4.19 6.46 6.66
CA ALA A 67 -3.82 5.19 6.04
C ALA A 67 -3.38 4.18 7.10
N GLU A 68 -4.09 3.05 7.17
CA GLU A 68 -3.78 1.94 8.07
C GLU A 68 -2.54 1.18 7.57
N HIS A 69 -2.44 0.97 6.26
CA HIS A 69 -1.38 0.20 5.64
C HIS A 69 -0.32 1.12 5.01
N ARG A 70 0.96 0.87 5.25
CA ARG A 70 2.07 1.78 4.93
C ARG A 70 3.31 1.01 4.51
N TYR A 71 3.72 1.11 3.25
CA TYR A 71 4.87 0.37 2.76
C TYR A 71 5.87 1.23 2.00
N LEU A 72 7.14 1.06 2.35
CA LEU A 72 8.24 1.47 1.47
C LEU A 72 8.45 0.36 0.43
N VAL A 73 8.37 0.70 -0.85
CA VAL A 73 8.64 -0.22 -1.96
C VAL A 73 10.06 0.04 -2.47
N CYS A 74 10.98 -0.89 -2.24
CA CYS A 74 12.40 -0.70 -2.54
C CYS A 74 13.06 -1.99 -3.02
N GLN A 75 14.25 -1.86 -3.62
CA GLN A 75 15.09 -3.02 -3.91
C GLN A 75 15.86 -3.41 -2.64
N THR A 76 15.47 -4.52 -2.00
CA THR A 76 16.13 -5.04 -0.80
C THR A 76 16.21 -6.57 -0.86
N ALA A 77 17.34 -7.13 -0.41
CA ALA A 77 17.52 -8.57 -0.23
C ALA A 77 16.84 -9.10 1.05
N ALA A 78 16.53 -8.21 2.00
CA ALA A 78 15.94 -8.54 3.29
C ALA A 78 14.71 -7.64 3.56
N PRO A 79 13.56 -7.92 2.92
CA PRO A 79 12.33 -7.20 3.21
C PRO A 79 11.89 -7.45 4.65
N ALA A 80 11.39 -6.42 5.32
CA ALA A 80 10.98 -6.46 6.71
C ALA A 80 9.67 -5.70 6.88
N ALA A 81 8.59 -6.44 7.18
CA ALA A 81 7.26 -5.87 7.37
C ALA A 81 6.43 -6.68 8.36
N ASN A 82 5.61 -6.01 9.14
CA ASN A 82 4.49 -6.63 9.85
C ASN A 82 3.23 -6.60 8.94
N ALA A 83 2.03 -6.81 9.48
CA ALA A 83 0.77 -6.88 8.73
C ALA A 83 0.33 -5.57 8.06
N THR A 84 0.73 -4.42 8.59
CA THR A 84 0.26 -3.10 8.13
C THR A 84 1.41 -2.15 7.77
N ARG A 85 2.65 -2.48 8.11
CA ARG A 85 3.80 -1.57 7.97
C ARG A 85 5.09 -2.28 7.63
N GLY A 86 5.89 -1.71 6.73
CA GLY A 86 7.26 -2.18 6.50
C GLY A 86 7.88 -1.83 5.16
N ALA A 87 9.08 -2.32 4.92
CA ALA A 87 9.77 -2.22 3.64
C ALA A 87 9.64 -3.54 2.87
N LEU A 88 9.17 -3.46 1.63
CA LEU A 88 8.90 -4.58 0.74
C LEU A 88 9.58 -4.38 -0.61
N THR A 89 9.84 -5.48 -1.31
CA THR A 89 10.09 -5.44 -2.75
C THR A 89 8.78 -5.14 -3.48
N LEU A 90 8.84 -4.75 -4.77
CA LEU A 90 7.63 -4.56 -5.57
C LEU A 90 6.75 -5.82 -5.58
N ALA A 91 7.34 -7.00 -5.78
CA ALA A 91 6.61 -8.27 -5.74
C ALA A 91 5.98 -8.52 -4.36
N GLY A 92 6.71 -8.23 -3.27
CA GLY A 92 6.16 -8.34 -1.91
C GLY A 92 5.02 -7.37 -1.64
N ALA A 93 5.08 -6.16 -2.19
CA ALA A 93 4.00 -5.18 -2.12
C ALA A 93 2.76 -5.67 -2.88
N MET A 94 2.92 -6.23 -4.09
CA MET A 94 1.81 -6.82 -4.86
C MET A 94 1.08 -7.91 -4.06
N THR A 95 1.81 -8.90 -3.54
CA THR A 95 1.23 -9.96 -2.69
C THR A 95 0.52 -9.40 -1.46
N ARG A 96 1.03 -8.30 -0.90
CA ARG A 96 0.39 -7.65 0.25
C ARG A 96 -0.92 -6.97 -0.14
N LEU A 97 -0.95 -6.24 -1.24
CA LEU A 97 -2.14 -5.54 -1.74
C LEU A 97 -3.25 -6.53 -2.13
N GLU A 98 -2.89 -7.63 -2.80
CA GLU A 98 -3.81 -8.72 -3.13
C GLU A 98 -4.47 -9.28 -1.87
N ARG A 99 -3.66 -9.54 -0.82
CA ARG A 99 -4.16 -10.05 0.47
C ARG A 99 -5.10 -9.06 1.17
N ILE A 100 -4.80 -7.75 1.14
CA ILE A 100 -5.69 -6.71 1.67
C ILE A 100 -7.03 -6.75 0.93
N GLY A 101 -7.00 -6.86 -0.40
CA GLY A 101 -8.20 -6.98 -1.23
C GLY A 101 -9.01 -8.24 -0.93
N ASP A 102 -8.35 -9.38 -0.74
CA ASP A 102 -9.01 -10.63 -0.35
C ASP A 102 -9.75 -10.52 0.98
N TYR A 103 -9.11 -9.92 1.99
CA TYR A 103 -9.75 -9.67 3.29
C TYR A 103 -10.92 -8.69 3.16
N ALA A 104 -10.77 -7.61 2.39
CA ALA A 104 -11.83 -6.65 2.15
C ALA A 104 -13.06 -7.29 1.46
N ARG A 105 -12.84 -8.23 0.54
CA ARG A 105 -13.91 -9.01 -0.11
C ARG A 105 -14.55 -10.03 0.81
N GLY A 106 -13.74 -10.72 1.63
CA GLY A 106 -14.23 -11.67 2.63
C GLY A 106 -15.12 -10.99 3.69
N ALA A 107 -14.73 -9.80 4.15
CA ALA A 107 -15.52 -8.98 5.08
C ALA A 107 -16.84 -8.46 4.47
N LYS A 108 -16.89 -8.28 3.14
CA LYS A 108 -18.07 -7.84 2.39
C LYS A 108 -19.11 -8.94 2.10
N ARG A 109 -18.98 -10.17 2.63
CA ARG A 109 -20.03 -11.20 2.50
C ARG A 109 -21.00 -11.16 3.70
N PRO A 110 -22.12 -10.41 3.66
CA PRO A 110 -23.19 -10.62 4.62
C PRO A 110 -23.91 -11.92 4.28
N GLY A 111 -24.05 -12.80 5.27
CA GLY A 111 -24.96 -13.94 5.33
C GLY A 111 -25.29 -14.64 4.01
N ARG A 112 -24.57 -15.73 3.69
CA ARG A 112 -25.17 -16.82 2.92
C ARG A 112 -26.26 -17.41 3.82
N ARG A 113 -27.50 -16.93 3.68
CA ARG A 113 -28.65 -17.61 4.29
C ARG A 113 -28.66 -19.04 3.74
N ALA A 114 -28.90 -19.96 4.66
CA ALA A 114 -29.07 -21.39 4.45
C ALA A 114 -30.13 -21.68 3.38
#